data_AF-A1SN52-F1
#
_entry.id   AF-A1SN52-F1
#
_cell.length_a   1.000
_cell.length_b   1.000
_cell.length_c   1.000
_cell.angle_alpha   90.00
_cell.angle_beta   90.00
_cell.angle_gamma   90.00
#
_symmetry.space_group_name_H-M   'P 1'
#
loop_
_entity.id
_entity.type
_entity.pdbx_description
1 polymer ?
#
loop_
_entity_poly.entity_id
_entity_poly.type
_entity_poly.pdbx_seq_one_letter_code
_entity_poly.pdbx_strand_id
1 'polypeptide(L)'
;MYHVGSREGLLAEVTREVEARQRALMTATYDEELPPLAAAAAYWEQTVEATLRHGPLFFELAAHAMQGKEHAADLKAELIAAWLPSITELCRRLGIPAPQAEIHARLALGAARGLLMDLLVTGQREQVAQAADLLSRLLLLSAEDGGAGPHDDPGNHTGPAPR
;
A
#
# COMPACT_ATOMS: atom_id res chain seq x y z
N MET A 1 -28.59 5.06 19.22
CA MET A 1 -28.70 3.78 18.47
C MET A 1 -27.58 3.77 17.45
N TYR A 2 -26.60 2.90 17.63
CA TYR A 2 -25.47 2.70 16.72
C TYR A 2 -25.95 1.81 15.57
N HIS A 3 -26.05 2.32 14.34
CA HIS A 3 -26.29 1.50 13.15
C HIS A 3 -25.01 0.74 12.75
N VAL A 4 -24.63 -0.26 13.56
CA VAL A 4 -23.47 -1.19 13.34
C VAL A 4 -23.86 -2.25 12.31
N GLY A 5 -24.26 -1.79 11.14
CA GLY A 5 -24.78 -2.62 10.05
C GLY A 5 -25.40 -1.82 8.92
N SER A 6 -25.49 -0.49 9.04
CA SER A 6 -25.83 0.36 7.90
C SER A 6 -24.56 0.63 7.08
N ARG A 7 -24.78 0.71 5.78
CA ARG A 7 -23.81 1.02 4.73
C ARG A 7 -23.02 2.31 4.98
N GLU A 8 -23.63 3.31 5.62
CA GLU A 8 -23.02 4.57 6.05
C GLU A 8 -22.11 4.39 7.27
N GLY A 9 -22.48 3.49 8.18
CA GLY A 9 -21.64 3.07 9.29
C GLY A 9 -20.35 2.38 8.82
N LEU A 10 -20.42 1.58 7.74
CA LEU A 10 -19.24 1.00 7.13
C LEU A 10 -18.38 2.05 6.42
N LEU A 11 -18.96 2.99 5.67
CA LEU A 11 -18.17 4.04 5.02
C LEU A 11 -17.37 4.83 6.07
N ALA A 12 -18.01 5.17 7.19
CA ALA A 12 -17.35 5.81 8.32
C ALA A 12 -16.28 4.93 8.98
N GLU A 13 -16.45 3.60 9.02
CA GLU A 13 -15.40 2.67 9.46
C GLU A 13 -14.25 2.56 8.46
N VAL A 14 -14.53 2.49 7.15
CA VAL A 14 -13.51 2.50 6.11
C VAL A 14 -12.69 3.78 6.19
N THR A 15 -13.32 4.95 6.37
CA THR A 15 -12.58 6.21 6.58
C THR A 15 -11.75 6.18 7.87
N ARG A 16 -12.31 5.73 9.00
CA ARG A 16 -11.54 5.57 10.26
C ARG A 16 -10.36 4.62 10.09
N GLU A 17 -10.54 3.58 9.30
CA GLU A 17 -9.54 2.57 9.02
C GLU A 17 -8.47 3.08 8.03
N VAL A 18 -8.86 3.89 7.04
CA VAL A 18 -7.94 4.65 6.17
C VAL A 18 -7.07 5.56 7.04
N GLU A 19 -7.68 6.35 7.93
CA GLU A 19 -6.96 7.24 8.84
C GLU A 19 -6.07 6.46 9.83
N ALA A 20 -6.56 5.34 10.37
CA ALA A 20 -5.79 4.49 11.27
C ALA A 20 -4.57 3.88 10.56
N ARG A 21 -4.74 3.40 9.32
CA ARG A 21 -3.65 2.87 8.50
C ARG A 21 -2.70 3.96 8.01
N GLN A 22 -3.18 5.16 7.67
CA GLN A 22 -2.31 6.30 7.38
C GLN A 22 -1.45 6.67 8.60
N ARG A 23 -2.04 6.71 9.79
CA ARG A 23 -1.30 6.90 11.04
C ARG A 23 -0.31 5.77 11.28
N ALA A 24 -0.71 4.52 11.10
CA ALA A 24 0.17 3.36 11.31
C ALA A 24 1.33 3.33 10.31
N LEU A 25 1.10 3.63 9.03
CA LEU A 25 2.15 3.75 8.01
C LEU A 25 3.13 4.87 8.33
N MET A 26 2.63 6.01 8.82
CA MET A 26 3.50 7.08 9.31
C MET A 26 4.31 6.62 10.53
N THR A 27 3.66 6.07 11.56
CA THR A 27 4.33 5.59 12.79
C THR A 27 5.35 4.51 12.52
N ALA A 28 5.04 3.51 11.68
CA ALA A 28 5.96 2.44 11.28
C ALA A 28 7.19 2.98 10.54
N THR A 29 7.09 4.17 9.93
CA THR A 29 8.22 4.86 9.30
C THR A 29 8.98 5.78 10.27
N TYR A 30 8.38 6.15 11.40
CA TYR A 30 9.04 6.94 12.47
C TYR A 30 9.63 6.09 13.58
N ASP A 31 9.31 4.80 13.63
CA ASP A 31 9.94 3.85 14.52
C ASP A 31 11.29 3.43 13.93
N GLU A 32 12.27 4.33 14.00
CA GLU A 32 13.65 4.13 13.51
C GLU A 32 14.33 2.89 14.16
N GLU A 33 13.74 2.33 15.23
CA GLU A 33 14.24 1.17 15.95
C GLU A 33 13.89 -0.17 15.29
N LEU A 34 12.86 -0.24 14.44
CA LEU A 34 12.43 -1.48 13.79
C LEU A 34 13.00 -1.63 12.36
N PRO A 35 13.60 -2.78 12.02
CA PRO A 35 13.97 -3.08 10.63
C PRO A 35 12.76 -2.98 9.69
N PRO A 36 12.90 -2.47 8.46
CA PRO A 36 11.77 -2.24 7.53
C PRO A 36 10.84 -3.44 7.32
N LEU A 37 11.39 -4.66 7.23
CA LEU A 37 10.58 -5.88 7.09
C LEU A 37 9.78 -6.22 8.35
N ALA A 38 10.31 -5.94 9.54
CA ALA A 38 9.60 -6.16 10.80
C ALA A 38 8.43 -5.17 10.94
N ALA A 39 8.65 -3.91 10.57
CA ALA A 39 7.60 -2.89 10.52
C ALA A 39 6.50 -3.25 9.51
N ALA A 40 6.87 -3.76 8.32
CA ALA A 40 5.92 -4.23 7.30
C ALA A 40 5.11 -5.43 7.80
N ALA A 41 5.73 -6.41 8.46
CA ALA A 41 5.04 -7.56 9.04
C ALA A 41 4.05 -7.15 10.14
N ALA A 42 4.44 -6.23 11.03
CA ALA A 42 3.54 -5.72 12.08
C ALA A 42 2.34 -4.96 11.49
N TYR A 43 2.55 -4.18 10.43
CA TYR A 43 1.48 -3.50 9.70
C TYR A 43 0.55 -4.50 8.99
N TRP A 44 1.11 -5.56 8.41
CA TRP A 44 0.36 -6.63 7.76
C TRP A 44 -0.59 -7.33 8.74
N GLU A 45 -0.10 -7.73 9.92
CA GLU A 45 -0.93 -8.41 10.92
C GLU A 45 -2.09 -7.53 11.40
N GLN A 46 -1.85 -6.24 11.68
CA GLN A 46 -2.92 -5.30 12.01
C GLN A 46 -3.96 -5.20 10.88
N THR A 47 -3.48 -5.19 9.64
CA THR A 47 -4.31 -5.15 8.45
C THR A 47 -5.15 -6.41 8.29
N VAL A 48 -4.59 -7.59 8.60
CA VAL A 48 -5.31 -8.87 8.57
C VAL A 48 -6.44 -8.90 9.59
N GLU A 49 -6.20 -8.47 10.83
CA GLU A 49 -7.22 -8.48 11.89
C GLU A 49 -8.43 -7.59 11.54
N ALA A 50 -8.19 -6.40 11.00
CA ALA A 50 -9.25 -5.53 10.51
C ALA A 50 -10.01 -6.15 9.31
N THR A 51 -9.27 -6.80 8.40
CA THR A 51 -9.83 -7.46 7.21
C THR A 51 -10.73 -8.64 7.58
N LEU A 52 -10.36 -9.46 8.54
CA LEU A 52 -11.18 -10.60 8.97
C LEU A 52 -12.55 -10.15 9.51
N ARG A 53 -12.64 -8.94 10.06
CA ARG A 53 -13.88 -8.37 10.60
C ARG A 53 -14.73 -7.67 9.53
N HIS A 54 -14.11 -6.85 8.68
CA HIS A 54 -14.84 -5.93 7.78
C HIS A 54 -14.64 -6.22 6.28
N GLY A 55 -13.73 -7.12 5.94
CA GLY A 55 -13.27 -7.42 4.58
C GLY A 55 -14.37 -7.87 3.63
N PRO A 56 -15.23 -8.85 3.97
CA PRO A 56 -16.28 -9.30 3.05
C PRO A 56 -17.20 -8.17 2.57
N LEU A 57 -17.64 -7.30 3.49
CA LEU A 57 -18.50 -6.16 3.15
C LEU A 57 -17.73 -5.07 2.38
N PHE A 58 -16.46 -4.83 2.72
CA PHE A 58 -15.61 -3.93 1.94
C PHE A 58 -15.48 -4.39 0.48
N PHE A 59 -15.19 -5.67 0.25
CA PHE A 59 -15.05 -6.22 -1.11
C PHE A 59 -16.38 -6.26 -1.86
N GLU A 60 -17.50 -6.50 -1.18
CA GLU A 60 -18.84 -6.37 -1.78
C GLU A 60 -19.13 -4.93 -2.23
N LEU A 61 -18.85 -3.93 -1.38
CA LEU A 61 -19.02 -2.53 -1.76
C LEU A 61 -18.05 -2.10 -2.86
N ALA A 62 -16.81 -2.60 -2.86
CA ALA A 62 -15.86 -2.40 -3.95
C ALA A 62 -16.40 -2.98 -5.27
N ALA A 63 -17.04 -4.15 -5.24
CA ALA A 63 -17.71 -4.73 -6.41
C ALA A 63 -18.87 -3.84 -6.90
N HIS A 64 -19.68 -3.31 -5.98
CA HIS A 64 -20.73 -2.33 -6.33
C HIS A 64 -20.16 -1.05 -6.95
N ALA A 65 -19.06 -0.53 -6.41
CA ALA A 65 -18.36 0.63 -6.96
C ALA A 65 -17.86 0.36 -8.40
N MET A 66 -17.29 -0.82 -8.66
CA MET A 66 -16.87 -1.25 -9.99
C MET A 66 -18.04 -1.37 -10.97
N GLN A 67 -19.20 -1.83 -10.50
CA GLN A 67 -20.44 -1.90 -11.29
C GLN A 67 -21.13 -0.54 -11.47
N GLY A 68 -20.60 0.54 -10.89
CA GLY A 68 -21.18 1.87 -11.00
C GLY A 68 -22.51 2.04 -10.26
N LYS A 69 -22.75 1.26 -9.20
CA LYS A 69 -23.94 1.46 -8.35
C LYS A 69 -23.85 2.83 -7.70
N GLU A 70 -24.88 3.66 -7.88
CA GLU A 70 -24.97 5.03 -7.36
C GLU A 70 -24.62 5.09 -5.87
N HIS A 71 -25.15 4.12 -5.12
CA HIS A 71 -24.95 4.00 -3.70
C HIS A 71 -23.45 3.94 -3.34
N ALA A 72 -22.60 3.33 -4.17
CA ALA A 72 -21.16 3.13 -3.96
C ALA A 72 -20.27 4.18 -4.66
N ALA A 73 -20.84 5.30 -5.10
CA ALA A 73 -20.11 6.34 -5.82
C ALA A 73 -18.95 6.93 -5.01
N ASP A 74 -19.17 7.22 -3.72
CA ASP A 74 -18.13 7.78 -2.84
C ASP A 74 -16.96 6.81 -2.67
N LEU A 75 -17.28 5.53 -2.40
CA LEU A 75 -16.25 4.50 -2.32
C LEU A 75 -15.49 4.37 -3.64
N LYS A 76 -16.16 4.46 -4.80
CA LYS A 76 -15.49 4.41 -6.11
C LYS A 76 -14.43 5.52 -6.24
N ALA A 77 -14.75 6.72 -5.80
CA ALA A 77 -13.82 7.85 -5.84
C ALA A 77 -12.62 7.64 -4.90
N GLU A 78 -12.86 7.07 -3.72
CA GLU A 78 -11.86 6.98 -2.66
C GLU A 78 -11.05 5.67 -2.66
N LEU A 79 -11.56 4.60 -3.27
CA LEU A 79 -11.03 3.23 -3.17
C LEU A 79 -9.53 3.17 -3.47
N ILE A 80 -9.06 3.95 -4.45
CA ILE A 80 -7.64 4.07 -4.78
C ILE A 80 -7.11 5.44 -4.35
N ALA A 81 -7.85 6.52 -4.63
CA ALA A 81 -7.35 7.88 -4.46
C ALA A 81 -7.00 8.24 -3.00
N ALA A 82 -7.71 7.68 -2.01
CA ALA A 82 -7.41 7.95 -0.61
C ALA A 82 -6.10 7.29 -0.14
N TRP A 83 -5.70 6.18 -0.77
CA TRP A 83 -4.58 5.36 -0.35
C TRP A 83 -3.29 5.70 -1.08
N LEU A 84 -3.42 5.95 -2.39
CA LEU A 84 -2.29 6.03 -3.29
C LEU A 84 -1.24 7.10 -2.89
N PRO A 85 -1.61 8.31 -2.45
CA PRO A 85 -0.62 9.32 -2.03
C PRO A 85 0.25 8.85 -0.85
N SER A 86 -0.37 8.23 0.16
CA SER A 86 0.32 7.78 1.38
C SER A 86 1.29 6.64 1.08
N ILE A 87 0.88 5.70 0.22
CA ILE A 87 1.72 4.57 -0.18
C ILE A 87 2.84 5.04 -1.12
N THR A 88 2.57 6.04 -1.97
CA THR A 88 3.60 6.66 -2.83
C THR A 88 4.70 7.30 -1.97
N GLU A 89 4.31 8.03 -0.93
CA GLU A 89 5.28 8.60 0.02
C GLU A 89 6.06 7.51 0.76
N LEU A 90 5.41 6.44 1.20
CA LEU A 90 6.10 5.28 1.77
C LEU A 90 7.14 4.70 0.80
N CYS A 91 6.77 4.46 -0.47
CA CYS A 91 7.70 3.95 -1.48
C CYS A 91 8.93 4.88 -1.63
N ARG A 92 8.72 6.21 -1.64
CA ARG A 92 9.85 7.16 -1.68
C ARG A 92 10.76 7.04 -0.47
N ARG A 93 10.19 6.91 0.73
CA ARG A 93 10.96 6.76 1.97
C ARG A 93 11.73 5.45 2.04
N LEU A 94 11.22 4.40 1.42
CA LEU A 94 11.92 3.13 1.24
C LEU A 94 13.08 3.21 0.24
N GLY A 95 13.22 4.31 -0.50
CA GLY A 95 14.29 4.53 -1.48
C GLY A 95 13.87 4.40 -2.94
N ILE A 96 12.59 4.14 -3.23
CA ILE A 96 12.09 4.08 -4.62
C ILE A 96 12.21 5.47 -5.26
N PRO A 97 12.81 5.59 -6.47
CA PRO A 97 12.93 6.86 -7.16
C PRO A 97 11.59 7.55 -7.37
N ALA A 98 11.58 8.88 -7.23
CA ALA A 98 10.39 9.71 -7.40
C ALA A 98 9.55 9.39 -8.66
N PRO A 99 10.15 9.18 -9.85
CA PRO A 99 9.39 8.86 -11.06
C PRO A 99 8.72 7.48 -11.03
N GLN A 100 9.18 6.58 -10.16
CA GLN A 100 8.70 5.20 -10.05
C GLN A 100 7.82 4.97 -8.81
N ALA A 101 7.81 5.88 -7.85
CA ALA A 101 7.14 5.68 -6.56
C ALA A 101 5.62 5.41 -6.70
N GLU A 102 4.93 6.13 -7.59
CA GLU A 102 3.49 5.92 -7.77
C GLU A 102 3.17 4.54 -8.36
N ILE A 103 3.95 4.07 -9.35
CA ILE A 103 3.69 2.76 -9.96
C ILE A 103 3.96 1.62 -8.97
N HIS A 104 5.00 1.75 -8.14
CA HIS A 104 5.26 0.82 -7.03
C HIS A 104 4.15 0.85 -6.00
N ALA A 105 3.62 2.03 -5.67
CA ALA A 105 2.50 2.16 -4.74
C ALA A 105 1.22 1.50 -5.28
N ARG A 106 0.94 1.65 -6.58
CA ARG A 106 -0.19 0.96 -7.24
C ARG A 106 -0.02 -0.56 -7.18
N LEU A 107 1.19 -1.06 -7.46
CA LEU A 107 1.50 -2.49 -7.37
C LEU A 107 1.31 -3.00 -5.93
N ALA A 108 1.91 -2.34 -4.94
CA ALA A 108 1.82 -2.71 -3.53
C ALA A 108 0.37 -2.76 -3.05
N LEU A 109 -0.41 -1.72 -3.37
CA LEU A 109 -1.82 -1.65 -2.98
C LEU A 109 -2.67 -2.75 -3.64
N GLY A 110 -2.45 -3.01 -4.93
CA GLY A 110 -3.15 -4.06 -5.66
C GLY A 110 -2.83 -5.46 -5.13
N ALA A 111 -1.53 -5.75 -4.97
CA ALA A 111 -1.06 -7.03 -4.44
C ALA A 111 -1.56 -7.28 -3.02
N ALA A 112 -1.44 -6.30 -2.13
CA ALA A 112 -1.94 -6.42 -0.76
C ALA A 112 -3.44 -6.71 -0.71
N ARG A 113 -4.27 -6.00 -1.52
CA ARG A 113 -5.71 -6.28 -1.59
C ARG A 113 -6.03 -7.66 -2.17
N GLY A 114 -5.26 -8.12 -3.14
CA GLY A 114 -5.38 -9.48 -3.67
C GLY A 114 -5.11 -10.55 -2.60
N LEU A 115 -4.05 -10.36 -1.82
CA LEU A 115 -3.69 -11.26 -0.71
C LEU A 115 -4.74 -11.25 0.41
N LEU A 116 -5.29 -10.09 0.74
CA LEU A 116 -6.38 -9.98 1.71
C LEU A 116 -7.67 -10.66 1.22
N MET A 117 -7.98 -10.56 -0.07
CA MET A 117 -9.10 -11.30 -0.67
C MET A 117 -8.85 -12.81 -0.65
N ASP A 118 -7.64 -13.26 -1.01
CA ASP A 118 -7.23 -14.67 -0.91
C ASP A 118 -7.47 -15.19 0.52
N LEU A 119 -6.97 -14.48 1.53
CA LEU A 119 -7.18 -14.85 2.93
C LEU A 119 -8.66 -15.04 3.28
N LEU A 120 -9.53 -14.13 2.86
CA LEU A 120 -10.97 -14.22 3.13
C LEU A 120 -11.63 -15.41 2.43
N VAL A 121 -11.15 -15.77 1.25
CA VAL A 121 -11.71 -16.87 0.44
C VAL A 121 -11.18 -18.22 0.91
N THR A 122 -9.89 -18.33 1.20
CA THR A 122 -9.22 -19.60 1.46
C THR A 122 -9.01 -19.89 2.94
N GLY A 123 -8.97 -18.85 3.80
CA GLY A 123 -8.62 -18.98 5.22
C GLY A 123 -7.14 -19.33 5.47
N GLN A 124 -6.30 -19.38 4.43
CA GLN A 124 -4.91 -19.83 4.50
C GLN A 124 -3.96 -18.75 5.03
N ARG A 125 -4.12 -18.40 6.32
CA ARG A 125 -3.40 -17.28 6.96
C ARG A 125 -1.88 -17.37 6.81
N GLU A 126 -1.31 -18.55 7.01
CA GLU A 126 0.15 -18.74 6.95
C GLU A 126 0.70 -18.55 5.52
N GLN A 127 0.04 -19.14 4.52
CA GLN A 127 0.44 -19.05 3.12
C GLN A 127 0.35 -17.61 2.61
N VAL A 128 -0.72 -16.90 2.97
CA VAL A 128 -0.89 -15.50 2.61
C VAL A 128 0.14 -14.62 3.32
N ALA A 129 0.49 -14.89 4.59
CA ALA A 129 1.53 -14.16 5.29
C ALA A 129 2.91 -14.33 4.62
N GLN A 130 3.25 -15.53 4.16
CA GLN A 130 4.48 -15.77 3.39
C GLN A 130 4.49 -14.99 2.07
N ALA A 131 3.36 -14.90 1.38
CA ALA A 131 3.25 -14.10 0.16
C ALA A 131 3.35 -12.58 0.43
N ALA A 132 2.84 -12.10 1.56
CA ALA A 132 2.98 -10.71 1.98
C ALA A 132 4.43 -10.36 2.36
N ASP A 133 5.16 -11.28 3.00
CA ASP A 133 6.61 -11.14 3.25
C ASP A 133 7.38 -11.04 1.93
N LEU A 134 7.08 -11.91 0.96
CA LEU A 134 7.68 -11.86 -0.37
C LEU A 134 7.41 -10.51 -1.07
N LEU A 135 6.18 -10.00 -1.03
CA LEU A 135 5.84 -8.69 -1.58
C LEU A 135 6.70 -7.58 -0.94
N SER A 136 6.88 -7.62 0.38
CA SER A 136 7.68 -6.63 1.11
C SER A 136 9.16 -6.69 0.68
N ARG A 137 9.72 -7.89 0.51
CA ARG A 137 11.09 -8.08 0.00
C ARG A 137 11.25 -7.56 -1.43
N LEU A 138 10.30 -7.85 -2.32
CA LEU A 138 10.33 -7.38 -3.71
C LEU A 138 10.29 -5.85 -3.80
N LEU A 139 9.51 -5.19 -2.94
CA LEU A 139 9.47 -3.74 -2.84
C LEU A 139 10.79 -3.14 -2.35
N LEU A 140 11.43 -3.76 -1.35
CA LEU A 140 12.74 -3.33 -0.86
C LEU A 140 13.83 -3.51 -1.92
N LEU A 141 13.87 -4.66 -2.60
CA LEU A 141 14.81 -4.92 -3.70
C LEU A 141 14.66 -3.87 -4.82
N SER A 142 13.43 -3.49 -5.15
CA SER A 142 13.16 -2.46 -6.16
C SER A 142 13.69 -1.08 -5.74
N ALA A 143 13.82 -0.81 -4.44
CA ALA A 143 14.40 0.43 -3.94
C ALA A 143 15.94 0.43 -4.03
N GLU A 144 16.56 -0.73 -3.79
CA GLU A 144 18.00 -0.93 -3.94
C GLU A 144 18.43 -0.77 -5.41
N ASP A 145 17.71 -1.40 -6.34
CA ASP A 145 17.97 -1.31 -7.78
C ASP A 145 17.62 0.08 -8.36
N GLY A 146 16.53 0.69 -7.88
CA GLY A 146 16.10 2.03 -8.30
C GLY A 146 17.09 3.12 -7.87
N GLY A 147 17.78 2.93 -6.74
CA GLY A 147 18.88 3.79 -6.31
C GLY A 147 20.13 3.71 -7.21
N ALA A 148 20.27 2.65 -8.00
CA ALA A 148 21.36 2.42 -8.94
C ALA A 148 21.07 2.87 -10.39
N GLY A 149 20.06 3.73 -10.61
CA GLY A 149 19.70 4.26 -11.92
C GLY A 149 20.82 5.12 -12.58
N PRO A 150 20.88 5.17 -13.92
CA PRO A 150 22.07 5.59 -14.66
C PRO A 150 22.23 7.12 -14.65
N HIS A 151 23.10 7.64 -13.77
CA HIS A 151 23.55 9.03 -13.89
C HIS A 151 25.00 9.31 -13.47
N ASP A 152 25.83 8.28 -13.31
CA ASP A 152 27.29 8.44 -13.35
C ASP A 152 27.80 8.09 -14.75
N ASP A 153 27.69 9.05 -15.66
CA ASP A 153 28.57 9.09 -16.84
C ASP A 153 29.78 9.97 -16.48
N PRO A 154 30.97 9.40 -16.18
CA PRO A 154 32.20 10.17 -16.03
C PRO A 154 32.74 10.47 -17.45
N GLY A 155 31.98 11.27 -18.21
CA GLY A 155 32.12 11.32 -19.66
C GLY A 155 31.90 12.70 -20.27
N ASN A 156 32.36 13.79 -19.65
CA ASN A 156 32.54 15.03 -20.42
C ASN A 156 33.98 15.57 -20.30
N HIS A 157 34.78 15.15 -21.28
CA HIS A 157 36.06 15.73 -21.63
C HIS A 157 35.92 17.22 -21.96
N THR A 158 36.34 18.09 -21.03
CA THR A 158 36.79 19.45 -21.38
C THR A 158 38.31 19.45 -21.44
N GLY A 159 38.85 19.00 -22.58
CA GLY A 159 40.24 19.26 -22.93
C GLY A 159 40.43 20.73 -23.31
N PRO A 160 41.55 21.38 -22.94
CA PRO A 160 41.75 22.79 -23.26
C PRO A 160 42.13 22.95 -24.74
N ALA A 161 41.53 23.94 -25.41
CA ALA A 161 41.91 24.31 -26.77
C ALA A 161 43.33 24.90 -26.80
N PRO A 162 44.23 24.48 -27.72
CA PRO A 162 45.51 25.13 -27.88
C PRO A 162 45.38 26.43 -28.70
N ARG A 163 46.31 27.34 -28.43
CA ARG A 163 46.40 28.73 -28.88
C ARG A 163 46.62 28.91 -30.37
#